data_AF-A0AAV7JFU5-F1
#
_entry.id   AF-A0AAV7JFU5-F1
#
_cell.length_a   1.000
_cell.length_b   1.000
_cell.length_c   1.000
_cell.angle_alpha   90.00
_cell.angle_beta   90.00
_cell.angle_gamma   90.00
#
_symmetry.space_group_name_H-M   'P 1'
#
loop_
_entity.id
_entity.type
_entity.pdbx_description
1 polymer ?
#
loop_
_entity_poly.entity_id
_entity_poly.type
_entity_poly.pdbx_seq_one_letter_code
_entity_poly.pdbx_strand_id
1 'polypeptide(L)'
;MVSFLLGQQKGYTKFPCYLCMWDSRAREKHWIQKEWPLRETFQAGMPNVTHDPIVSRDKIVFPPLHIKLGLMKQFVKALNPDNESFHHLVYTFPALSYDKIKAGVFDGPQIRTLIRDKNFIQKMNVREKAAWLSFVDVIQNFLGNRKAPNYEMLVSKMLSGFRDLGCNMSIKVHFLYSHLDKFPENLGAVSDEQGERFHQDLMTVEERYQGRWDRHMMADYCWGIKRDCPHKAYKRRSYKRKFCPDL
;
A
#
# COMPACT_ATOMS: atom_id res chain seq x y z
N MET A 1 -8.99 7.08 -2.81
CA MET A 1 -8.80 8.13 -3.83
C MET A 1 -9.24 7.67 -5.22
N VAL A 2 -8.69 6.58 -5.77
CA VAL A 2 -9.02 6.11 -7.14
C VAL A 2 -10.53 6.00 -7.42
N SER A 3 -11.30 5.33 -6.56
CA SER A 3 -12.75 5.20 -6.77
C SER A 3 -13.47 6.55 -6.84
N PHE A 4 -13.02 7.56 -6.09
CA PHE A 4 -13.60 8.90 -6.17
C PHE A 4 -13.29 9.57 -7.51
N LEU A 5 -12.03 9.50 -7.96
CA LEU A 5 -11.60 10.09 -9.24
C LEU A 5 -12.32 9.49 -10.45
N LEU A 6 -12.66 8.21 -10.36
CA LEU A 6 -13.34 7.46 -11.43
C LEU A 6 -14.85 7.34 -11.23
N GLY A 7 -15.42 8.09 -10.27
CA GLY A 7 -16.86 8.07 -10.00
C GLY A 7 -17.41 6.71 -9.57
N GLN A 8 -16.55 5.81 -9.07
CA GLN A 8 -16.92 4.48 -8.60
C GLN A 8 -17.46 4.49 -7.17
N GLN A 9 -18.40 3.60 -6.90
CA GLN A 9 -18.89 3.36 -5.54
C GLN A 9 -17.74 2.88 -4.63
N LYS A 10 -17.70 3.42 -3.40
CA LYS A 10 -16.73 3.05 -2.36
C LYS A 10 -17.24 1.85 -1.54
N GLY A 11 -16.33 1.19 -0.83
CA GLY A 11 -16.67 0.08 0.07
C GLY A 11 -16.51 -1.30 -0.58
N TYR A 12 -17.25 -2.29 -0.07
CA TYR A 12 -17.17 -3.69 -0.51
C TYR A 12 -18.09 -3.93 -1.72
N THR A 13 -17.66 -3.48 -2.89
CA THR A 13 -18.44 -3.56 -4.12
C THR A 13 -18.09 -4.78 -4.96
N LYS A 14 -19.01 -5.22 -5.82
CA LYS A 14 -18.86 -6.45 -6.63
C LYS A 14 -17.77 -6.30 -7.70
N PHE A 15 -17.68 -5.14 -8.36
CA PHE A 15 -16.73 -4.88 -9.45
C PHE A 15 -15.78 -3.72 -9.13
N PRO A 16 -14.89 -3.86 -8.13
CA PRO A 16 -14.06 -2.77 -7.64
C PRO A 16 -12.87 -2.44 -8.57
N CYS A 17 -12.52 -3.34 -9.49
CA CYS A 17 -11.48 -3.08 -10.48
C CYS A 17 -11.97 -2.08 -11.53
N TYR A 18 -11.13 -1.10 -11.84
CA TYR A 18 -11.39 -0.07 -12.84
C TYR A 18 -10.82 -0.44 -14.22
N LEU A 19 -10.03 -1.51 -14.31
CA LEU A 19 -9.47 -2.01 -15.58
C LEU A 19 -10.35 -3.11 -16.19
N CYS A 20 -10.93 -3.95 -15.34
CA CYS A 20 -11.74 -5.10 -15.75
C CYS A 20 -12.95 -5.30 -14.82
N MET A 21 -13.82 -6.23 -15.21
CA MET A 21 -15.01 -6.68 -14.49
C MET A 21 -14.69 -7.78 -13.49
N TRP A 22 -13.58 -7.64 -12.74
CA TRP A 22 -13.20 -8.57 -11.67
C TRP A 22 -14.29 -8.64 -10.61
N ASP A 23 -14.86 -9.84 -10.43
CA ASP A 23 -15.90 -10.10 -9.44
C ASP A 23 -15.27 -10.41 -8.07
N SER A 24 -15.31 -9.44 -7.17
CA SER A 24 -14.77 -9.56 -5.81
C SER A 24 -15.50 -10.60 -4.97
N ARG A 25 -16.68 -11.07 -5.40
CA ARG A 25 -17.50 -12.06 -4.69
C ARG A 25 -17.25 -13.49 -5.16
N ALA A 26 -16.68 -13.69 -6.36
CA ALA A 26 -16.37 -15.00 -6.95
C ALA A 26 -15.04 -15.59 -6.40
N ARG A 27 -14.99 -15.85 -5.08
CA ARG A 27 -13.77 -16.23 -4.36
C ARG A 27 -13.11 -17.51 -4.91
N GLU A 28 -13.91 -18.45 -5.36
CA GLU A 28 -13.49 -19.70 -5.99
C GLU A 28 -12.69 -19.47 -7.29
N LYS A 29 -12.91 -18.34 -7.97
CA LYS A 29 -12.22 -17.99 -9.22
C LYS A 29 -10.97 -17.16 -9.02
N HIS A 30 -10.78 -16.53 -7.85
CA HIS A 30 -9.75 -15.50 -7.66
C HIS A 30 -8.33 -15.97 -8.00
N TRP A 31 -7.97 -17.20 -7.65
CA TRP A 31 -6.63 -17.75 -7.90
C TRP A 31 -6.51 -18.61 -9.16
N ILE A 32 -7.59 -18.71 -9.95
CA ILE A 32 -7.69 -19.54 -11.15
C ILE A 32 -7.85 -18.67 -12.39
N GLN A 33 -8.74 -17.68 -12.31
CA GLN A 33 -9.08 -16.80 -13.41
C GLN A 33 -8.22 -15.53 -13.35
N LYS A 34 -7.20 -15.47 -14.21
CA LYS A 34 -6.34 -14.30 -14.38
C LYS A 34 -7.01 -13.21 -15.22
N GLU A 35 -7.69 -13.59 -16.30
CA GLU A 35 -8.30 -12.67 -17.25
C GLU A 35 -9.78 -12.48 -16.96
N TRP A 36 -10.21 -11.22 -16.88
CA TRP A 36 -11.59 -10.81 -16.63
C TRP A 36 -12.05 -9.90 -17.76
N PRO A 37 -13.35 -9.88 -18.09
CA PRO A 37 -13.87 -9.01 -19.15
C PRO A 37 -13.42 -7.56 -18.92
N LEU A 38 -12.99 -6.88 -19.98
CA LEU A 38 -12.52 -5.51 -19.86
C LEU A 38 -13.66 -4.59 -19.42
N ARG A 39 -13.31 -3.56 -18.65
CA ARG A 39 -14.25 -2.47 -18.36
C ARG A 39 -14.17 -1.46 -19.49
N GLU A 40 -15.18 -1.41 -20.34
CA GLU A 40 -15.17 -0.56 -21.54
C GLU A 40 -15.50 0.90 -21.24
N THR A 41 -16.46 1.15 -20.35
CA THR A 41 -16.99 2.50 -20.07
C THR A 41 -17.12 2.81 -18.57
N PHE A 42 -17.12 4.10 -18.27
CA PHE A 42 -17.32 4.71 -16.96
C PHE A 42 -18.51 5.68 -16.95
N GLN A 43 -19.52 5.42 -17.78
CA GLN A 43 -20.77 6.17 -17.73
C GLN A 43 -21.50 5.90 -16.41
N ALA A 44 -22.02 6.96 -15.79
CA ALA A 44 -22.87 6.83 -14.61
C ALA A 44 -24.04 5.85 -14.85
N GLY A 45 -24.28 4.95 -13.90
CA GLY A 45 -25.27 3.87 -14.01
C GLY A 45 -24.69 2.52 -14.44
N MET A 46 -23.46 2.49 -14.96
CA MET A 46 -22.74 1.23 -15.20
C MET A 46 -22.36 0.52 -13.90
N PRO A 47 -22.07 -0.80 -13.93
CA PRO A 47 -21.76 -1.54 -12.71
C PRO A 47 -20.61 -0.92 -11.91
N ASN A 48 -20.91 -0.55 -10.66
CA ASN A 48 -20.00 0.11 -9.72
C ASN A 48 -19.61 1.56 -10.09
N VAL A 49 -20.31 2.21 -11.03
CA VAL A 49 -20.06 3.62 -11.44
C VAL A 49 -21.29 4.46 -11.11
N THR A 50 -21.14 5.40 -10.18
CA THR A 50 -22.22 6.26 -9.67
C THR A 50 -22.16 7.68 -10.22
N HIS A 51 -20.98 8.13 -10.66
CA HIS A 51 -20.77 9.47 -11.20
C HIS A 51 -19.81 9.38 -12.40
N ASP A 52 -19.79 10.42 -13.21
CA ASP A 52 -18.81 10.52 -14.29
C ASP A 52 -17.39 10.73 -13.73
N PRO A 53 -16.36 10.17 -14.38
CA PRO A 53 -14.99 10.28 -13.91
C PRO A 53 -14.47 11.72 -14.04
N ILE A 54 -13.80 12.19 -13.00
CA ILE A 54 -13.14 13.51 -12.95
C ILE A 54 -11.80 13.47 -13.70
N VAL A 55 -11.17 12.30 -13.73
CA VAL A 55 -9.86 12.08 -14.35
C VAL A 55 -9.94 10.87 -15.26
N SER A 56 -9.29 10.94 -16.43
CA SER A 56 -9.23 9.81 -17.34
C SER A 56 -8.49 8.61 -16.73
N ARG A 57 -8.97 7.41 -17.04
CA ARG A 57 -8.43 6.14 -16.52
C ARG A 57 -6.94 5.97 -16.79
N ASP A 58 -6.44 6.40 -17.94
CA ASP A 58 -5.01 6.28 -18.31
C ASP A 58 -4.09 7.15 -17.45
N LYS A 59 -4.65 8.12 -16.72
CA LYS A 59 -3.90 8.97 -15.79
C LYS A 59 -3.83 8.41 -14.37
N ILE A 60 -4.53 7.30 -14.10
CA ILE A 60 -4.48 6.65 -12.80
C ILE A 60 -3.19 5.85 -12.70
N VAL A 61 -2.36 6.21 -11.72
CA VAL A 61 -1.15 5.47 -11.38
C VAL A 61 -1.41 4.60 -10.16
N PHE A 62 -0.89 3.38 -10.16
CA PHE A 62 -0.98 2.51 -8.99
C PHE A 62 -0.08 3.01 -7.86
N PRO A 63 -0.63 3.34 -6.68
CA PRO A 63 0.14 3.90 -5.58
C PRO A 63 0.95 2.79 -4.86
N PRO A 64 2.28 2.73 -5.03
CA PRO A 64 3.11 1.61 -4.55
C PRO A 64 3.06 1.44 -3.04
N LEU A 65 2.96 2.57 -2.30
CA LEU A 65 2.80 2.54 -0.85
C LEU A 65 1.52 1.81 -0.46
N HIS A 66 0.37 2.18 -1.02
CA HIS A 66 -0.88 1.53 -0.68
C HIS A 66 -0.91 0.07 -1.12
N ILE A 67 -0.26 -0.31 -2.23
CA ILE A 67 -0.09 -1.74 -2.60
C ILE A 67 0.66 -2.47 -1.50
N LYS A 68 1.83 -1.97 -1.07
CA LYS A 68 2.63 -2.53 0.03
C LYS A 68 1.81 -2.69 1.32
N LEU A 69 1.08 -1.66 1.74
CA LEU A 69 0.21 -1.74 2.93
C LEU A 69 -0.91 -2.78 2.76
N GLY A 70 -1.44 -2.92 1.55
CA GLY A 70 -2.47 -3.91 1.24
C GLY A 70 -1.98 -5.35 1.30
N LEU A 71 -0.76 -5.60 0.81
CA LEU A 71 -0.12 -6.89 0.86
C LEU A 71 0.17 -7.30 2.30
N MET A 72 0.74 -6.38 3.10
CA MET A 72 0.94 -6.60 4.54
C MET A 72 -0.38 -6.96 5.23
N LYS A 73 -1.45 -6.23 4.92
CA LYS A 73 -2.77 -6.52 5.45
C LYS A 73 -3.26 -7.93 5.11
N GLN A 74 -3.09 -8.39 3.87
CA GLN A 74 -3.51 -9.74 3.50
C GLN A 74 -2.66 -10.81 4.16
N PHE A 75 -1.33 -10.60 4.24
CA PHE A 75 -0.42 -11.52 4.92
C PHE A 75 -0.82 -11.73 6.38
N VAL A 76 -0.95 -10.64 7.17
CA VAL A 76 -1.28 -10.75 8.60
C VAL A 76 -2.68 -11.34 8.82
N LYS A 77 -3.66 -11.01 7.98
CA LYS A 77 -5.00 -11.58 8.08
C LYS A 77 -5.05 -13.09 7.83
N ALA A 78 -4.03 -13.65 7.19
CA ALA A 78 -3.93 -15.09 6.93
C ALA A 78 -3.13 -15.84 8.01
N LEU A 79 -2.47 -15.13 8.93
CA LEU A 79 -1.78 -15.75 10.05
C LEU A 79 -2.78 -16.32 11.06
N ASN A 80 -2.43 -17.45 11.67
CA ASN A 80 -3.18 -17.98 12.80
C ASN A 80 -2.84 -17.17 14.06
N PRO A 81 -3.83 -16.60 14.78
CA PRO A 81 -3.59 -15.89 16.02
C PRO A 81 -2.88 -16.68 17.13
N ASP A 82 -2.97 -18.01 17.09
CA ASP A 82 -2.35 -18.90 18.08
C ASP A 82 -0.88 -19.24 17.75
N ASN A 83 -0.39 -18.85 16.56
CA ASN A 83 0.99 -19.11 16.16
C ASN A 83 1.96 -18.11 16.80
N GLU A 84 3.19 -18.55 17.10
CA GLU A 84 4.24 -17.71 17.67
C GLU A 84 4.52 -16.44 16.84
N SER A 85 4.41 -16.52 15.51
CA SER A 85 4.59 -15.37 14.62
C SER A 85 3.57 -14.26 14.88
N PHE A 86 2.31 -14.59 15.15
CA PHE A 86 1.28 -13.61 15.46
C PHE A 86 1.47 -13.02 16.87
N HIS A 87 1.80 -13.84 17.85
CA HIS A 87 2.15 -13.36 19.20
C HIS A 87 3.36 -12.40 19.16
N HIS A 88 4.36 -12.68 18.32
CA HIS A 88 5.49 -11.79 18.11
C HIS A 88 5.07 -10.42 17.57
N LEU A 89 4.09 -10.35 16.66
CA LEU A 89 3.55 -9.07 16.18
C LEU A 89 2.93 -8.25 17.31
N VAL A 90 2.15 -8.88 18.18
CA VAL A 90 1.52 -8.25 19.35
C VAL A 90 2.57 -7.71 20.32
N TYR A 91 3.59 -8.52 20.60
CA TYR A 91 4.70 -8.12 21.46
C TYR A 91 5.53 -6.96 20.86
N THR A 92 5.79 -6.98 19.55
CA THR A 92 6.64 -5.99 18.89
C THR A 92 5.99 -4.60 18.84
N PHE A 93 4.66 -4.53 18.80
CA PHE A 93 3.92 -3.28 18.67
C PHE A 93 2.90 -3.10 19.81
N PRO A 94 3.34 -2.89 21.06
CA PRO A 94 2.43 -2.76 22.20
C PRO A 94 1.51 -1.52 22.11
N ALA A 95 1.89 -0.52 21.29
CA ALA A 95 1.06 0.65 21.02
C ALA A 95 -0.10 0.38 20.04
N LEU A 96 -0.08 -0.75 19.31
CA LEU A 96 -1.20 -1.16 18.46
C LEU A 96 -2.14 -2.06 19.24
N SER A 97 -3.44 -1.83 19.13
CA SER A 97 -4.42 -2.76 19.67
C SER A 97 -4.37 -4.10 18.94
N TYR A 98 -4.74 -5.17 19.65
CA TYR A 98 -4.87 -6.50 19.08
C TYR A 98 -5.72 -6.50 17.79
N ASP A 99 -6.85 -5.78 17.79
CA ASP A 99 -7.73 -5.68 16.61
C ASP A 99 -7.07 -4.99 15.43
N LYS A 100 -6.23 -3.95 15.65
CA LYS A 100 -5.47 -3.31 14.57
C LYS A 100 -4.47 -4.30 13.97
N ILE A 101 -3.77 -5.07 14.81
CA ILE A 101 -2.82 -6.09 14.37
C ILE A 101 -3.55 -7.19 13.59
N LYS A 102 -4.63 -7.75 14.15
CA LYS A 102 -5.46 -8.79 13.51
C LYS A 102 -6.07 -8.32 12.19
N ALA A 103 -6.45 -7.04 12.10
CA ALA A 103 -6.94 -6.43 10.86
C ALA A 103 -5.83 -6.13 9.83
N GLY A 104 -4.56 -6.36 10.18
CA GLY A 104 -3.40 -6.09 9.33
C GLY A 104 -3.14 -4.60 9.10
N VAL A 105 -3.47 -3.75 10.08
CA VAL A 105 -3.31 -2.30 10.01
C VAL A 105 -1.90 -1.93 10.49
N PHE A 106 -1.02 -1.72 9.52
CA PHE A 106 0.36 -1.29 9.73
C PHE A 106 0.70 -0.09 8.86
N ASP A 107 1.60 0.77 9.34
CA ASP A 107 2.19 1.85 8.57
C ASP A 107 3.52 1.44 7.89
N GLY A 108 4.06 2.35 7.07
CA GLY A 108 5.34 2.13 6.39
C GLY A 108 6.52 1.88 7.35
N PRO A 109 6.73 2.71 8.39
CA PRO A 109 7.72 2.47 9.44
C PRO A 109 7.63 1.09 10.11
N GLN A 110 6.46 0.65 10.55
CA GLN A 110 6.25 -0.63 11.24
C GLN A 110 6.59 -1.81 10.33
N ILE A 111 6.18 -1.77 9.07
CA ILE A 111 6.56 -2.80 8.07
C ILE A 111 8.08 -2.85 7.91
N ARG A 112 8.76 -1.70 7.84
CA ARG A 112 10.23 -1.66 7.75
C ARG A 112 10.92 -2.22 9.00
N THR A 113 10.33 -2.04 10.18
CA THR A 113 10.81 -2.65 11.42
C THR A 113 10.75 -4.17 11.33
N LEU A 114 9.60 -4.74 10.92
CA LEU A 114 9.45 -6.18 10.77
C LEU A 114 10.37 -6.79 9.71
N ILE A 115 10.59 -6.11 8.59
CA ILE A 115 11.53 -6.57 7.54
C ILE A 115 12.95 -6.75 8.08
N ARG A 116 13.35 -5.93 9.06
CA ARG A 116 14.69 -5.97 9.67
C ARG A 116 14.78 -6.94 10.84
N ASP A 117 13.64 -7.37 11.37
CA ASP A 117 13.57 -8.23 12.53
C ASP A 117 13.83 -9.69 12.15
N LYS A 118 15.05 -10.16 12.41
CA LYS A 118 15.45 -11.55 12.18
C LYS A 118 14.73 -12.52 13.11
N ASN A 119 14.35 -12.08 14.31
CA ASN A 119 13.65 -12.92 15.28
C ASN A 119 12.23 -13.22 14.80
N PHE A 120 11.56 -12.24 14.16
CA PHE A 120 10.24 -12.46 13.57
C PHE A 120 10.23 -13.64 12.57
N ILE A 121 11.28 -13.76 11.76
CA ILE A 121 11.41 -14.87 10.79
C ILE A 121 11.58 -16.22 11.49
N GLN A 122 12.21 -16.27 12.66
CA GLN A 122 12.40 -17.50 13.44
C GLN A 122 11.10 -17.96 14.11
N LYS A 123 10.15 -17.05 14.33
CA LYS A 123 8.82 -17.33 14.91
C LYS A 123 7.80 -17.86 13.89
N MET A 124 8.15 -17.85 12.60
CA MET A 124 7.27 -18.32 11.53
C MET A 124 7.41 -19.81 11.28
N ASN A 125 6.28 -20.46 11.01
CA ASN A 125 6.30 -21.79 10.40
C ASN A 125 6.76 -21.73 8.93
N VAL A 126 6.97 -22.89 8.31
CA VAL A 126 7.50 -23.00 6.94
C VAL A 126 6.66 -22.23 5.90
N ARG A 127 5.34 -22.31 6.00
CA ARG A 127 4.39 -21.69 5.06
C ARG A 127 4.38 -20.17 5.21
N GLU A 128 4.31 -19.68 6.44
CA GLU A 128 4.38 -18.26 6.79
C GLU A 128 5.69 -17.65 6.34
N LYS A 129 6.81 -18.34 6.62
CA LYS A 129 8.15 -17.90 6.26
C LYS A 129 8.32 -17.79 4.74
N ALA A 130 7.86 -18.77 3.97
CA ALA A 130 7.92 -18.73 2.51
C ALA A 130 7.13 -17.55 1.92
N ALA A 131 5.92 -17.32 2.42
CA ALA A 131 5.08 -16.18 2.03
C ALA A 131 5.69 -14.83 2.44
N TRP A 132 6.26 -14.75 3.66
CA TRP A 132 6.91 -13.54 4.15
C TRP A 132 8.15 -13.19 3.34
N LEU A 133 9.06 -14.14 3.11
CA LEU A 133 10.30 -13.89 2.38
C LEU A 133 10.02 -13.45 0.93
N SER A 134 9.07 -14.10 0.26
CA SER A 134 8.65 -13.68 -1.10
C SER A 134 7.97 -12.30 -1.11
N PHE A 135 7.21 -11.95 -0.07
CA PHE A 135 6.68 -10.60 0.09
C PHE A 135 7.79 -9.56 0.27
N VAL A 136 8.80 -9.86 1.09
CA VAL A 136 9.97 -8.98 1.27
C VAL A 136 10.72 -8.80 -0.04
N ASP A 137 10.92 -9.86 -0.82
CA ASP A 137 11.54 -9.79 -2.15
C ASP A 137 10.79 -8.84 -3.08
N VAL A 138 9.45 -8.91 -3.11
CA VAL A 138 8.60 -8.01 -3.90
C VAL A 138 8.71 -6.56 -3.42
N ILE A 139 8.75 -6.30 -2.10
CA ILE A 139 8.93 -4.93 -1.59
C ILE A 139 10.26 -4.33 -2.03
N GLN A 140 11.33 -5.12 -1.99
CA GLN A 140 12.69 -4.63 -2.26
C GLN A 140 12.96 -4.48 -3.76
N ASN A 141 12.50 -5.44 -4.56
CA ASN A 141 12.90 -5.57 -5.96
C ASN A 141 11.79 -5.18 -6.95
N PHE A 142 10.56 -5.00 -6.50
CA PHE A 142 9.46 -4.53 -7.35
C PHE A 142 8.89 -3.21 -6.85
N LEU A 143 8.38 -3.15 -5.61
CA LEU A 143 7.82 -1.92 -5.01
C LEU A 143 8.88 -0.93 -4.51
N GLY A 144 10.12 -1.10 -5.00
CA GLY A 144 11.25 -0.21 -4.77
C GLY A 144 11.21 1.02 -5.68
N ASN A 145 12.39 1.52 -6.05
CA ASN A 145 12.47 2.61 -7.04
C ASN A 145 12.21 2.07 -8.44
N ARG A 146 13.15 1.26 -8.94
CA ARG A 146 13.06 0.60 -10.24
C ARG A 146 12.72 -0.86 -10.03
N LYS A 147 11.86 -1.41 -10.88
CA LYS A 147 11.59 -2.85 -10.87
C LYS A 147 12.84 -3.62 -11.35
N ALA A 148 13.14 -4.72 -10.69
CA ALA A 148 14.22 -5.63 -11.07
C ALA A 148 13.85 -6.37 -12.36
N PRO A 149 14.81 -6.80 -13.20
CA PRO A 149 14.49 -7.53 -14.44
C PRO A 149 13.66 -8.80 -14.22
N ASN A 150 13.84 -9.47 -13.08
CA ASN A 150 13.13 -10.68 -12.70
C ASN A 150 11.86 -10.43 -11.85
N TYR A 151 11.32 -9.20 -11.83
CA TYR A 151 10.19 -8.83 -10.96
C TYR A 151 8.95 -9.71 -11.15
N GLU A 152 8.66 -10.16 -12.38
CA GLU A 152 7.50 -11.02 -12.68
C GLU A 152 7.58 -12.36 -11.94
N MET A 153 8.78 -12.96 -11.91
CA MET A 153 9.05 -14.18 -11.15
C MET A 153 8.87 -13.95 -9.65
N LEU A 154 9.36 -12.82 -9.13
CA LEU A 154 9.22 -12.48 -7.70
C LEU A 154 7.76 -12.29 -7.30
N VAL A 155 6.99 -11.56 -8.12
CA VAL A 155 5.56 -11.35 -7.90
C VAL A 155 4.80 -12.68 -8.00
N SER A 156 5.10 -13.51 -9.00
CA SER A 156 4.48 -14.84 -9.14
C SER A 156 4.74 -15.72 -7.92
N LYS A 157 6.00 -15.78 -7.45
CA LYS A 157 6.39 -16.52 -6.24
C LYS A 157 5.64 -16.05 -5.00
N MET A 158 5.52 -14.73 -4.81
CA MET A 158 4.75 -14.15 -3.71
C MET A 158 3.26 -14.48 -3.81
N LEU A 159 2.67 -14.39 -5.00
CA LEU A 159 1.25 -14.71 -5.21
C LEU A 159 0.97 -16.19 -4.92
N SER A 160 1.87 -17.11 -5.31
CA SER A 160 1.78 -18.52 -4.92
C SER A 160 1.86 -18.66 -3.40
N GLY A 161 2.86 -18.04 -2.75
CA GLY A 161 3.00 -18.09 -1.30
C GLY A 161 1.78 -17.52 -0.56
N PHE A 162 1.13 -16.49 -1.09
CA PHE A 162 -0.08 -15.90 -0.52
C PHE A 162 -1.30 -16.80 -0.71
N ARG A 163 -1.50 -17.36 -1.91
CA ARG A 163 -2.53 -18.36 -2.15
C ARG A 163 -2.34 -19.54 -1.21
N ASP A 164 -1.11 -20.05 -1.17
CA ASP A 164 -0.74 -21.17 -0.33
C ASP A 164 -1.00 -20.80 1.11
N LEU A 165 -0.61 -19.65 1.65
CA LEU A 165 -0.91 -19.26 3.04
C LEU A 165 -2.41 -19.15 3.37
N GLY A 166 -3.28 -19.04 2.37
CA GLY A 166 -4.72 -18.81 2.56
C GLY A 166 -5.13 -17.34 2.55
N CYS A 167 -4.31 -16.46 1.97
CA CYS A 167 -4.65 -15.06 1.80
C CYS A 167 -5.88 -14.91 0.89
N ASN A 168 -6.78 -14.00 1.26
CA ASN A 168 -7.85 -13.57 0.37
C ASN A 168 -7.28 -12.65 -0.72
N MET A 169 -7.79 -12.76 -1.95
CA MET A 169 -7.41 -11.85 -3.02
C MET A 169 -8.10 -10.49 -2.83
N SER A 170 -7.37 -9.53 -2.29
CA SER A 170 -7.81 -8.13 -2.29
C SER A 170 -7.64 -7.49 -3.67
N ILE A 171 -8.28 -6.35 -3.91
CA ILE A 171 -8.10 -5.58 -5.16
C ILE A 171 -6.62 -5.27 -5.47
N LYS A 172 -5.79 -5.09 -4.43
CA LYS A 172 -4.36 -4.81 -4.57
C LYS A 172 -3.57 -6.06 -4.99
N VAL A 173 -3.98 -7.23 -4.48
CA VAL A 173 -3.43 -8.53 -4.91
C VAL A 173 -3.86 -8.83 -6.34
N HIS A 174 -5.13 -8.55 -6.67
CA HIS A 174 -5.66 -8.67 -8.03
C HIS A 174 -4.88 -7.81 -9.05
N PHE A 175 -4.53 -6.56 -8.71
CA PHE A 175 -3.70 -5.74 -9.60
C PHE A 175 -2.35 -6.39 -9.91
N LEU A 176 -1.71 -7.06 -8.94
CA LEU A 176 -0.46 -7.78 -9.18
C LEU A 176 -0.66 -9.07 -9.99
N TYR A 177 -1.81 -9.73 -9.84
CA TYR A 177 -2.10 -10.98 -10.54
C TYR A 177 -2.52 -10.75 -12.00
N SER A 178 -3.38 -9.77 -12.26
CA SER A 178 -4.03 -9.56 -13.55
C SER A 178 -3.56 -8.33 -14.32
N HIS A 179 -2.94 -7.35 -13.65
CA HIS A 179 -2.60 -6.05 -14.24
C HIS A 179 -1.16 -5.62 -13.92
N LEU A 180 -0.25 -6.60 -13.85
CA LEU A 180 1.15 -6.36 -13.54
C LEU A 180 1.84 -5.47 -14.59
N ASP A 181 1.39 -5.56 -15.84
CA ASP A 181 1.85 -4.77 -16.99
C ASP A 181 1.57 -3.27 -16.86
N LYS A 182 0.63 -2.87 -16.01
CA LYS A 182 0.25 -1.46 -15.81
C LYS A 182 1.13 -0.73 -14.80
N PHE A 183 2.05 -1.42 -14.13
CA PHE A 183 2.99 -0.75 -13.22
C PHE A 183 4.12 -0.07 -13.99
N PRO A 184 4.45 1.19 -13.68
CA PRO A 184 5.52 1.91 -14.36
C PRO A 184 6.89 1.33 -14.02
N GLU A 185 7.90 1.61 -14.85
CA GLU A 185 9.30 1.19 -14.61
C GLU A 185 9.87 1.73 -13.29
N ASN A 186 9.50 2.96 -12.94
CA ASN A 186 9.95 3.63 -11.72
C ASN A 186 8.79 3.91 -10.76
N LEU A 187 8.46 2.91 -9.94
CA LEU A 187 7.44 3.02 -8.89
C LEU A 187 7.83 4.07 -7.83
N GLY A 188 9.13 4.24 -7.57
CA GLY A 188 9.60 5.23 -6.60
C GLY A 188 9.25 6.68 -6.97
N ALA A 189 9.15 7.00 -8.26
CA ALA A 189 8.79 8.33 -8.74
C ALA A 189 7.30 8.67 -8.51
N VAL A 190 6.45 7.66 -8.35
CA VAL A 190 4.99 7.81 -8.20
C VAL A 190 4.51 7.34 -6.82
N SER A 191 5.42 7.32 -5.85
CA SER A 191 5.13 6.88 -4.49
C SER A 191 4.49 7.99 -3.66
N ASP A 192 3.31 7.71 -3.11
CA ASP A 192 2.59 8.59 -2.18
C ASP A 192 3.25 8.71 -0.80
N GLU A 193 4.46 8.16 -0.60
CA GLU A 193 5.22 8.32 0.66
C GLU A 193 5.48 9.79 1.01
N GLN A 194 5.56 10.70 0.03
CA GLN A 194 5.65 12.13 0.29
C GLN A 194 4.33 12.72 0.81
N GLY A 195 3.19 12.25 0.30
CA GLY A 195 1.87 12.64 0.79
C GLY A 195 1.62 12.17 2.23
N GLU A 196 2.04 10.95 2.58
CA GLU A 196 1.95 10.48 3.97
C GLU A 196 2.91 11.24 4.91
N ARG A 197 4.07 11.69 4.41
CA ARG A 197 4.97 12.56 5.19
C ARG A 197 4.37 13.94 5.44
N PHE A 198 3.65 14.49 4.47
CA PHE A 198 2.93 15.75 4.63
C PHE A 198 1.98 15.71 5.83
N HIS A 199 1.29 14.59 6.08
CA HIS A 199 0.47 14.45 7.28
C HIS A 199 1.28 14.50 8.58
N GLN A 200 2.47 13.91 8.62
CA GLN A 200 3.35 13.97 9.80
C GLN A 200 3.89 15.39 10.03
N ASP A 201 4.34 16.05 8.97
CA ASP A 201 4.85 17.42 9.05
C ASP A 201 3.73 18.38 9.47
N LEU A 202 2.51 18.19 8.97
CA LEU A 202 1.34 18.97 9.37
C LEU A 202 0.98 18.78 10.84
N MET A 203 1.03 17.55 11.39
CA MET A 203 0.78 17.36 12.83
C MET A 203 1.75 18.18 13.68
N THR A 204 3.04 18.19 13.33
CA THR A 204 4.05 19.00 14.04
C THR A 204 3.79 20.50 13.90
N VAL A 205 3.36 20.95 12.72
CA VAL A 205 3.00 22.35 12.49
C VAL A 205 1.74 22.71 13.27
N GLU A 206 0.71 21.87 13.28
CA GLU A 206 -0.52 22.08 14.04
C GLU A 206 -0.24 22.21 15.56
N GLU A 207 0.61 21.35 16.12
CA GLU A 207 1.05 21.44 17.52
C GLU A 207 1.70 22.81 17.81
N ARG A 208 2.56 23.30 16.91
CA ARG A 208 3.20 24.62 17.04
C ARG A 208 2.17 25.77 17.03
N TYR A 209 1.10 25.62 16.27
CA TYR A 209 0.03 26.63 16.18
C TYR A 209 -1.09 26.40 17.20
N GLN A 210 -0.90 25.47 18.14
CA GLN A 210 -1.84 25.14 19.21
C GLN A 210 -3.21 24.69 18.66
N GLY A 211 -3.22 23.90 17.59
CA GLY A 211 -4.44 23.42 16.94
C GLY A 211 -5.14 24.46 16.06
N ARG A 212 -4.56 25.64 15.84
CA ARG A 212 -5.14 26.66 14.94
C ARG A 212 -4.87 26.32 13.49
N TRP A 213 -5.93 26.03 12.75
CA TRP A 213 -5.90 25.83 11.30
C TRP A 213 -6.27 27.12 10.56
N ASP A 214 -5.30 27.98 10.32
CA ASP A 214 -5.51 29.25 9.61
C ASP A 214 -4.61 29.42 8.38
N ARG A 215 -4.87 30.48 7.61
CA ARG A 215 -4.10 30.83 6.42
C ARG A 215 -2.63 31.09 6.71
N HIS A 216 -2.27 31.52 7.93
CA HIS A 216 -0.90 31.85 8.31
C HIS A 216 -0.10 30.58 8.58
N MET A 217 -0.70 29.60 9.28
CA MET A 217 -0.13 28.27 9.45
C MET A 217 0.20 27.63 8.10
N MET A 218 -0.74 27.66 7.15
CA MET A 218 -0.50 27.12 5.80
C MET A 218 0.55 27.91 5.02
N ALA A 219 0.56 29.24 5.13
CA ALA A 219 1.57 30.07 4.50
C ALA A 219 2.98 29.73 5.03
N ASP A 220 3.13 29.60 6.35
CA ASP A 220 4.41 29.27 6.99
C ASP A 220 4.87 27.84 6.66
N TYR A 221 3.94 26.87 6.56
CA TYR A 221 4.26 25.54 6.06
C TYR A 221 4.79 25.56 4.62
N CYS A 222 4.06 26.22 3.71
CA CYS A 222 4.45 26.35 2.31
C CYS A 222 5.80 27.09 2.17
N TRP A 223 6.00 28.12 2.99
CA TRP A 223 7.26 28.86 3.05
C TRP A 223 8.42 28.00 3.52
N GLY A 224 8.22 27.17 4.55
CA GLY A 224 9.21 26.21 5.04
C GLY A 224 9.65 25.23 3.94
N ILE A 225 8.71 24.65 3.19
CA ILE A 225 9.02 23.78 2.05
C ILE A 225 9.87 24.53 1.00
N LYS A 226 9.44 25.74 0.62
CA LYS A 226 10.09 26.52 -0.44
C LYS A 226 11.51 26.93 -0.08
N ARG A 227 11.77 27.28 1.18
CA ARG A 227 13.10 27.68 1.67
C ARG A 227 14.06 26.49 1.77
N ASP A 228 13.58 25.35 2.26
CA ASP A 228 14.44 24.24 2.64
C ASP A 228 14.72 23.24 1.49
N CYS A 229 14.08 23.42 0.31
CA CYS A 229 14.32 22.62 -0.90
C CYS A 229 14.56 23.49 -2.15
N PRO A 230 15.74 24.12 -2.34
CA PRO A 230 15.95 24.97 -3.51
C PRO A 230 16.06 24.14 -4.80
N HIS A 231 16.87 23.07 -4.83
CA HIS A 231 17.13 22.26 -6.05
C HIS A 231 17.61 20.83 -5.70
N LYS A 232 16.72 19.85 -5.51
CA LYS A 232 17.14 18.44 -5.38
C LYS A 232 16.46 17.56 -6.42
N ALA A 233 17.28 16.92 -7.27
CA ALA A 233 16.86 15.76 -8.03
C ALA A 233 16.41 14.66 -7.05
N TYR A 234 15.16 14.24 -7.16
CA TYR A 234 14.51 13.29 -6.26
C TYR A 234 15.23 11.92 -6.28
N LYS A 235 16.22 11.74 -5.40
CA LYS A 235 16.69 10.42 -4.95
C LYS A 235 15.99 10.07 -3.65
N ARG A 236 15.50 8.83 -3.57
CA ARG A 236 14.94 8.18 -2.36
C ARG A 236 15.94 8.24 -1.21
N ARG A 237 15.97 9.34 -0.47
CA ARG A 237 16.65 9.45 0.82
C ARG A 237 15.64 9.98 1.83
N SER A 238 15.14 9.07 2.66
CA SER A 238 14.50 9.44 3.91
C SER A 238 15.60 9.97 4.82
N TYR A 239 15.79 11.29 4.83
CA TYR A 239 16.49 11.92 5.93
C TYR A 239 15.51 11.97 7.10
N LYS A 240 15.87 11.33 8.22
CA LYS A 240 15.33 11.68 9.54
C LYS A 240 15.75 13.13 9.80
N ARG A 241 14.98 14.07 9.28
CA ARG A 241 15.04 15.47 9.69
C ARG A 241 13.75 15.69 10.42
N LYS A 242 13.85 15.86 11.74
CA LYS A 242 12.87 16.65 12.48
C LYS A 242 12.81 18.02 11.79
N PHE A 243 11.64 18.63 11.73
CA PHE A 243 11.57 20.07 11.53
C PHE A 243 12.33 20.69 12.73
N CYS A 244 13.61 21.04 12.50
CA CYS A 244 14.66 21.47 13.43
C CYS A 244 15.39 20.42 14.33
N PRO A 245 16.73 20.57 14.55
CA PRO A 245 17.45 19.99 15.68
C PRO A 245 17.06 20.70 16.98
N ASP A 246 17.18 19.97 18.09
CA ASP A 246 16.77 20.40 19.43
C ASP A 246 17.38 21.78 19.80
N LEU A 247 16.53 22.68 20.31
CA LEU A 247 16.90 23.91 21.03
C LEU A 247 16.97 23.59 22.53
#